data_AF-A0A1H7T810-F1
#
_entry.id   AF-A0A1H7T810-F1
#
_cell.length_a   1.000
_cell.length_b   1.000
_cell.length_c   1.000
_cell.angle_alpha   90.00
_cell.angle_beta   90.00
_cell.angle_gamma   90.00
#
_symmetry.space_group_name_H-M   'P 1'
#
loop_
_entity.id
_entity.type
_entity.pdbx_description
1 polymer ?
#
loop_
_entity_poly.entity_id
_entity_poly.type
_entity_poly.pdbx_seq_one_letter_code
_entity_poly.pdbx_strand_id
1 'polypeptide(L)'
;MLNSTVKYLHLSPSSELPALEGLRQFKAIVVVEADVDESMMWDAARWLIESGCMYALAWGKDCDQWREAIDDAAQEAVNYEDVPEAKRVYVTSHEDEELEEAFWFAQHRAIHPAHDLNTTLILHLADTPRREELEELYHTA
;
A
#
# COMPACT_ATOMS: atom_id res chain seq x y z
N MET A 1 6.01 19.08 14.04
CA MET A 1 5.07 18.37 13.15
C MET A 1 5.94 17.76 12.07
N LEU A 2 6.09 16.44 12.04
CA LEU A 2 6.84 15.79 10.96
C LEU A 2 5.99 15.93 9.70
N ASN A 3 6.54 16.56 8.66
CA ASN A 3 5.87 16.75 7.38
C ASN A 3 5.74 15.38 6.69
N SER A 4 4.61 14.69 6.88
CA SER A 4 4.30 13.51 6.08
C SER A 4 3.95 13.94 4.66
N THR A 5 4.48 13.23 3.66
CA THR A 5 4.18 13.47 2.25
C THR A 5 3.27 12.36 1.74
N VAL A 6 2.12 12.73 1.18
CA VAL A 6 1.27 11.80 0.43
C VAL A 6 1.64 11.87 -1.05
N LYS A 7 1.69 10.72 -1.70
CA LYS A 7 1.80 10.59 -3.16
C LYS A 7 0.64 9.76 -3.65
N TYR A 8 0.06 10.14 -4.79
CA TYR A 8 -0.98 9.36 -5.45
C TYR A 8 -0.46 8.74 -6.75
N LEU A 9 -0.74 7.45 -6.93
CA LEU A 9 -0.57 6.74 -8.19
C LEU A 9 -1.85 5.99 -8.54
N HIS A 10 -2.36 6.26 -9.74
CA HIS A 10 -3.46 5.51 -10.33
C HIS A 10 -2.92 4.46 -11.29
N LEU A 11 -3.47 3.26 -11.23
CA LEU A 11 -3.29 2.20 -12.21
C LEU A 11 -4.67 1.65 -12.61
N SER A 12 -4.90 1.49 -13.90
CA SER A 12 -5.96 0.59 -14.37
C SER A 12 -5.53 -0.87 -14.18
N PRO A 13 -6.46 -1.84 -14.14
CA PRO A 13 -6.12 -3.26 -14.06
C PRO A 13 -5.17 -3.76 -15.17
N SER A 14 -5.13 -3.06 -16.30
CA SER A 14 -4.27 -3.35 -17.46
C SER A 14 -3.04 -2.47 -17.58
N SER A 15 -2.77 -1.62 -16.58
CA SER A 15 -1.63 -0.71 -16.61
C SER A 15 -0.31 -1.45 -16.39
N GLU A 16 0.74 -0.98 -17.07
CA GLU A 16 2.10 -1.38 -16.71
C GLU A 16 2.50 -0.78 -15.36
N LEU A 17 3.30 -1.50 -14.59
CA LEU A 17 3.81 -1.06 -13.28
C LEU A 17 4.99 -0.09 -13.48
N PRO A 18 4.85 1.20 -13.13
CA PRO A 18 5.91 2.18 -13.33
C PRO A 18 6.98 2.06 -12.25
N ALA A 19 8.19 2.56 -12.52
CA ALA A 19 9.19 2.74 -11.47
C ALA A 19 8.70 3.78 -10.43
N LEU A 20 8.77 3.43 -9.14
CA LEU A 20 8.44 4.31 -8.02
C LEU A 20 9.61 5.24 -7.66
N GLU A 21 10.04 6.07 -8.62
CA GLU A 21 11.22 6.91 -8.44
C GLU A 21 11.11 7.84 -7.22
N GLY A 22 12.17 7.84 -6.42
CA GLY A 22 12.25 8.68 -5.22
C GLY A 22 11.36 8.22 -4.07
N LEU A 23 10.74 7.04 -4.13
CA LEU A 23 10.20 6.36 -2.96
C LEU A 23 11.28 5.42 -2.37
N ARG A 24 11.45 5.50 -1.06
CA ARG A 24 12.29 4.60 -0.25
C ARG A 24 11.67 4.50 1.12
N GLN A 25 11.53 3.29 1.67
CA GLN A 25 10.97 3.06 3.01
C GLN A 25 9.67 3.83 3.23
N PHE A 26 8.63 3.44 2.51
CA PHE A 26 7.35 4.13 2.50
C PHE A 26 6.22 3.23 2.98
N LYS A 27 5.09 3.85 3.27
CA LYS A 27 3.81 3.19 3.52
C LYS A 27 2.97 3.17 2.25
N ALA A 28 2.31 2.08 1.93
CA ALA A 28 1.39 1.98 0.80
C ALA A 28 -0.04 1.76 1.30
N ILE A 29 -0.99 2.57 0.84
CA ILE A 29 -2.42 2.31 0.95
C ILE A 29 -2.89 1.84 -0.42
N VAL A 30 -3.26 0.57 -0.51
CA VAL A 30 -3.74 -0.07 -1.73
C VAL A 30 -5.26 0.03 -1.73
N VAL A 31 -5.78 0.96 -2.53
CA VAL A 31 -7.21 1.24 -2.69
C VAL A 31 -7.67 0.55 -3.97
N VAL A 32 -8.51 -0.47 -3.86
CA VAL A 32 -8.91 -1.33 -4.97
C VAL A 32 -10.41 -1.17 -5.24
N GLU A 33 -10.74 -0.55 -6.37
CA GLU A 33 -12.13 -0.31 -6.79
C GLU A 33 -12.48 -1.04 -8.10
N ALA A 34 -11.48 -1.47 -8.87
CA ALA A 34 -11.66 -2.28 -10.07
C ALA A 34 -11.44 -3.77 -9.80
N ASP A 35 -11.96 -4.61 -10.69
CA ASP A 35 -11.63 -6.03 -10.69
C ASP A 35 -10.22 -6.19 -11.26
N VAL A 36 -9.31 -6.70 -10.43
CA VAL A 36 -7.90 -6.94 -10.80
C VAL A 36 -7.68 -8.44 -10.85
N ASP A 37 -7.12 -8.94 -11.94
CA ASP A 37 -6.81 -10.36 -12.03
C ASP A 37 -5.65 -10.74 -11.10
N GLU A 38 -5.60 -12.03 -10.74
CA GLU A 38 -4.62 -12.57 -9.81
C GLU A 38 -3.16 -12.32 -10.27
N SER A 39 -2.89 -12.33 -11.58
CA SER A 39 -1.53 -12.10 -12.07
C SER A 39 -1.07 -10.67 -11.85
N MET A 40 -1.93 -9.68 -12.14
CA MET A 40 -1.64 -8.28 -11.86
C MET A 40 -1.54 -8.00 -10.34
N MET A 41 -2.36 -8.67 -9.52
CA MET A 41 -2.28 -8.57 -8.06
C MET A 41 -0.90 -9.01 -7.54
N TRP A 42 -0.44 -10.19 -7.98
CA TRP A 42 0.87 -10.71 -7.61
C TRP A 42 2.03 -9.83 -8.10
N ASP A 43 1.95 -9.35 -9.34
CA ASP A 43 2.98 -8.48 -9.91
C ASP A 43 3.05 -7.14 -9.15
N ALA A 44 1.90 -6.54 -8.82
CA ALA A 44 1.83 -5.33 -8.01
C ALA A 44 2.34 -5.54 -6.57
N ALA A 45 2.02 -6.68 -5.95
CA ALA A 45 2.52 -7.03 -4.62
C ALA A 45 4.05 -7.09 -4.60
N ARG A 46 4.67 -7.87 -5.51
CA ARG A 46 6.13 -7.96 -5.63
C ARG A 46 6.75 -6.60 -5.93
N TRP A 47 6.17 -5.86 -6.86
CA TRP A 47 6.62 -4.53 -7.22
C TRP A 47 6.62 -3.54 -6.05
N LEU A 48 5.62 -3.59 -5.16
CA LEU A 48 5.61 -2.76 -3.94
C LEU A 48 6.78 -3.10 -3.00
N ILE A 49 7.04 -4.40 -2.79
CA ILE A 49 8.13 -4.88 -1.93
C ILE A 49 9.49 -4.48 -2.53
N GLU A 50 9.71 -4.75 -3.82
CA GLU A 50 10.94 -4.38 -4.54
C GLU A 50 11.19 -2.86 -4.54
N SER A 51 10.11 -2.07 -4.55
CA SER A 51 10.18 -0.61 -4.48
C SER A 51 10.50 -0.08 -3.08
N GLY A 52 10.51 -0.94 -2.04
CA GLY A 52 10.84 -0.56 -0.67
C GLY A 52 9.64 -0.15 0.19
N CYS A 53 8.46 -0.72 -0.07
CA CYS A 53 7.33 -0.64 0.85
C CYS A 53 7.69 -1.34 2.17
N MET A 54 7.42 -0.69 3.30
CA MET A 54 7.69 -1.22 4.65
C MET A 54 6.40 -1.43 5.46
N TYR A 55 5.30 -0.83 5.03
CA TYR A 55 3.99 -1.01 5.64
C TYR A 55 2.92 -0.88 4.55
N ALA A 56 2.11 -1.90 4.35
CA ALA A 56 1.01 -1.86 3.40
C ALA A 56 -0.34 -2.01 4.13
N LEU A 57 -1.36 -1.32 3.62
CA LEU A 57 -2.74 -1.55 4.01
C LEU A 57 -3.57 -1.74 2.74
N ALA A 58 -4.45 -2.71 2.73
CA ALA A 58 -5.38 -2.95 1.63
C ALA A 58 -6.80 -2.56 2.03
N TRP A 59 -7.50 -1.89 1.12
CA TRP A 59 -8.91 -1.52 1.26
C TRP A 59 -9.65 -1.70 -0.07
N GLY A 60 -10.93 -2.05 0.02
CA GLY A 60 -11.82 -2.22 -1.13
C GLY A 60 -11.90 -3.67 -1.59
N LYS A 61 -12.07 -3.86 -2.90
CA LYS A 61 -12.30 -5.19 -3.50
C LYS A 61 -11.14 -6.14 -3.19
N ASP A 62 -11.50 -7.34 -2.72
CA ASP A 62 -10.56 -8.43 -2.42
C ASP A 62 -9.39 -8.01 -1.51
N CYS A 63 -9.59 -7.02 -0.62
CA CYS A 63 -8.50 -6.45 0.16
C CYS A 63 -7.79 -7.47 1.08
N ASP A 64 -8.50 -8.48 1.57
CA ASP A 64 -7.90 -9.60 2.29
C ASP A 64 -6.94 -10.42 1.41
N GLN A 65 -7.29 -10.65 0.13
CA GLN A 65 -6.40 -11.33 -0.82
C GLN A 65 -5.19 -10.44 -1.17
N TRP A 66 -5.39 -9.13 -1.31
CA TRP A 66 -4.29 -8.18 -1.49
C TRP A 66 -3.33 -8.20 -0.30
N ARG A 67 -3.85 -8.23 0.93
CA ARG A 67 -3.03 -8.37 2.15
C ARG A 67 -2.20 -9.64 2.08
N GLU A 68 -2.81 -10.78 1.74
CA GLU A 68 -2.11 -12.06 1.63
C GLU A 68 -1.03 -12.03 0.54
N ALA A 69 -1.34 -11.53 -0.66
CA ALA A 69 -0.38 -11.43 -1.75
C ALA A 69 0.83 -10.55 -1.39
N ILE A 70 0.61 -9.43 -0.69
CA ILE A 70 1.70 -8.54 -0.25
C ILE A 70 2.53 -9.19 0.87
N ASP A 71 1.89 -9.87 1.82
CA ASP A 71 2.60 -10.58 2.88
C ASP A 71 3.47 -11.72 2.31
N ASP A 72 2.91 -12.52 1.41
CA ASP A 72 3.63 -13.59 0.71
C ASP A 72 4.78 -13.05 -0.13
N ALA A 73 4.58 -11.95 -0.88
CA ALA A 73 5.64 -11.29 -1.64
C ALA A 73 6.78 -10.78 -0.72
N ALA A 74 6.42 -10.27 0.47
CA ALA A 74 7.41 -9.84 1.46
C ALA A 74 8.23 -11.01 2.00
N GLN A 75 7.58 -12.16 2.26
CA GLN A 75 8.26 -13.39 2.69
C GLN A 75 9.12 -13.98 1.57
N GLU A 76 8.62 -14.01 0.33
CA GLU A 76 9.35 -14.47 -0.86
C GLU A 76 10.64 -13.66 -1.06
N ALA A 77 10.59 -12.34 -0.92
CA ALA A 77 11.74 -11.44 -1.09
C ALA A 77 12.90 -11.73 -0.12
N VAL A 78 12.64 -12.43 0.98
CA VAL A 78 13.64 -12.82 1.99
C VAL A 78 13.82 -14.34 2.06
N ASN A 79 13.34 -15.08 1.05
CA ASN A 79 13.36 -16.54 0.99
C ASN A 79 12.75 -17.21 2.24
N TYR A 80 11.71 -16.59 2.82
CA TYR A 80 11.02 -17.06 4.02
C TYR A 80 11.94 -17.19 5.25
N GLU A 81 13.09 -16.50 5.24
CA GLU A 81 13.99 -16.44 6.40
C GLU A 81 13.51 -15.42 7.43
N ASP A 82 13.83 -15.68 8.70
CA ASP A 82 13.64 -14.70 9.75
C ASP A 82 14.49 -13.45 9.49
N VAL A 83 13.84 -12.29 9.46
CA VAL A 83 14.52 -11.00 9.29
C VAL A 83 14.46 -10.16 10.57
N PRO A 84 15.49 -9.31 10.80
CA PRO A 84 15.41 -8.28 11.84
C PRO A 84 14.17 -7.39 11.65
N GLU A 85 13.65 -6.83 12.73
CA GLU A 85 12.45 -5.97 12.71
C GLU A 85 12.57 -4.81 11.72
N ALA A 86 13.76 -4.24 11.54
CA ALA A 86 14.04 -3.18 10.56
C ALA A 86 13.92 -3.61 9.08
N LYS A 87 13.67 -4.89 8.79
CA LYS A 87 13.42 -5.39 7.43
C LYS A 87 12.04 -6.01 7.28
N ARG A 88 11.26 -6.12 8.36
CA ARG A 88 9.95 -6.74 8.34
C ARG A 88 8.97 -5.77 7.66
N VAL A 89 8.20 -6.27 6.71
CA VAL A 89 7.07 -5.53 6.15
C VAL A 89 5.83 -5.87 7.00
N TYR A 90 5.02 -4.86 7.30
CA TYR A 90 3.76 -5.04 8.02
C TYR A 90 2.61 -4.85 7.04
N VAL A 91 1.61 -5.72 7.09
CA VAL A 91 0.48 -5.69 6.16
C VAL A 91 -0.83 -5.82 6.94
N THR A 92 -1.82 -4.98 6.63
CA THR A 92 -3.19 -5.07 7.16
C THR A 92 -4.21 -5.00 6.03
N SER A 93 -5.42 -5.51 6.30
CA SER A 93 -6.60 -5.31 5.44
C SER A 93 -7.69 -4.61 6.25
N HIS A 94 -8.56 -3.89 5.55
CA HIS A 94 -9.63 -3.07 6.09
C HIS A 94 -10.95 -3.35 5.34
N GLU A 95 -11.42 -4.60 5.36
CA GLU A 95 -12.57 -5.07 4.56
C GLU A 95 -13.91 -4.47 4.99
N ASP A 96 -14.15 -4.41 6.30
CA ASP A 96 -15.43 -3.97 6.89
C ASP A 96 -15.44 -2.48 7.31
N GLU A 97 -14.42 -1.72 6.91
CA GLU A 97 -14.21 -0.32 7.32
C GLU A 97 -14.51 0.65 6.18
N GLU A 98 -14.92 1.86 6.53
CA GLU A 98 -15.00 2.94 5.54
C GLU A 98 -13.59 3.38 5.11
N LEU A 99 -13.43 3.88 3.88
CA LEU A 99 -12.11 4.33 3.39
C LEU A 99 -11.50 5.44 4.27
N GLU A 100 -12.35 6.30 4.84
CA GLU A 100 -11.94 7.32 5.80
C GLU A 100 -11.30 6.69 7.05
N GLU A 101 -11.87 5.61 7.58
CA GLU A 101 -11.32 4.89 8.74
C GLU A 101 -9.97 4.23 8.41
N ALA A 102 -9.85 3.62 7.23
CA ALA A 102 -8.58 3.06 6.75
C ALA A 102 -7.50 4.15 6.58
N PHE A 103 -7.86 5.32 6.07
CA PHE A 103 -6.96 6.48 5.97
C PHE A 103 -6.58 7.04 7.35
N TRP A 104 -7.52 7.14 8.28
CA TRP A 104 -7.24 7.53 9.66
C TRP A 104 -6.29 6.54 10.32
N PHE A 105 -6.51 5.23 10.14
CA PHE A 105 -5.62 4.19 10.65
C PHE A 105 -4.22 4.34 10.04
N ALA A 106 -4.12 4.58 8.74
CA ALA A 106 -2.85 4.80 8.06
C ALA A 106 -2.09 6.00 8.64
N GLN A 107 -2.77 7.07 9.06
CA GLN A 107 -2.14 8.24 9.67
C GLN A 107 -1.74 8.02 11.14
N HIS A 108 -2.56 7.32 11.91
CA HIS A 108 -2.47 7.33 13.38
C HIS A 108 -2.01 6.01 14.01
N ARG A 109 -2.12 4.89 13.29
CA ARG A 109 -1.97 3.53 13.86
C ARG A 109 -1.01 2.65 13.07
N ALA A 110 -0.87 2.85 11.77
CA ALA A 110 0.09 2.12 10.93
C ALA A 110 1.54 2.56 11.19
N ILE A 111 2.08 2.20 12.36
CA ILE A 111 3.42 2.57 12.82
C ILE A 111 4.36 1.39 12.64
N HIS A 112 5.45 1.61 11.89
CA HIS A 112 6.53 0.64 11.80
C HIS A 112 7.44 0.78 13.03
N PRO A 113 7.70 -0.29 13.81
CA PRO A 113 8.42 -0.19 15.08
C PRO A 113 9.88 0.26 14.94
N ALA A 114 10.51 -0.04 13.80
CA ALA A 114 11.91 0.33 13.55
C ALA A 114 12.13 1.52 12.59
N HIS A 115 11.09 2.08 11.96
CA HIS A 115 11.24 3.13 10.93
C HIS A 115 10.20 4.24 11.07
N ASP A 116 10.64 5.48 10.88
CA ASP A 116 9.75 6.63 10.75
C ASP A 116 9.37 6.84 9.28
N LEU A 117 8.24 6.26 8.88
CA LEU A 117 7.76 6.27 7.49
C LEU A 117 7.04 7.59 7.19
N ASN A 118 7.80 8.57 6.69
CA ASN A 118 7.30 9.92 6.40
C ASN A 118 6.65 10.06 5.01
N THR A 119 6.65 9.01 4.19
CA THR A 119 6.00 9.01 2.87
C THR A 119 4.93 7.94 2.80
N THR A 120 3.74 8.34 2.36
CA THR A 120 2.61 7.45 2.09
C THR A 120 2.29 7.49 0.60
N LEU A 121 2.24 6.33 -0.04
CA LEU A 121 1.73 6.15 -1.39
C LEU A 121 0.27 5.68 -1.30
N ILE A 122 -0.65 6.42 -1.90
CA ILE A 122 -1.98 5.91 -2.23
C ILE A 122 -1.87 5.27 -3.62
N LEU A 123 -1.90 3.94 -3.65
CA LEU A 123 -1.98 3.15 -4.87
C LEU A 123 -3.46 2.88 -5.17
N HIS A 124 -3.99 3.54 -6.18
CA HIS A 124 -5.39 3.48 -6.55
C HIS A 124 -5.59 2.62 -7.80
N LEU A 125 -6.17 1.43 -7.62
CA LEU A 125 -6.48 0.46 -8.67
C LEU A 125 -7.96 0.60 -9.07
N ALA A 126 -8.21 1.33 -10.15
CA ALA A 126 -9.57 1.68 -10.58
C ALA A 126 -9.65 1.91 -12.09
N ASP A 127 -10.86 1.86 -12.64
CA ASP A 127 -11.09 2.19 -14.06
C ASP A 127 -10.87 3.69 -14.34
N THR A 128 -11.15 4.56 -13.35
CA THR A 128 -11.05 6.02 -13.47
C THR A 128 -10.30 6.61 -12.28
N PRO A 129 -9.35 7.54 -12.49
CA PRO A 129 -8.62 8.17 -11.40
C PRO A 129 -9.51 9.09 -10.55
N ARG A 130 -9.27 9.11 -9.24
CA ARG A 130 -9.95 9.96 -8.23
C ARG A 130 -8.94 10.70 -7.34
N ARG A 131 -7.85 11.22 -7.93
CA ARG A 131 -6.71 11.80 -7.19
C ARG A 131 -7.13 12.82 -6.14
N GLU A 132 -7.82 13.88 -6.57
CA GLU A 132 -8.14 15.02 -5.72
C GLU A 132 -8.99 14.59 -4.52
N GLU A 133 -9.97 13.73 -4.77
CA GLU A 133 -10.86 13.19 -3.73
C GLU A 133 -10.12 12.31 -2.72
N LEU A 134 -9.26 11.39 -3.18
CA LEU A 134 -8.54 10.50 -2.28
C LEU A 134 -7.45 11.24 -1.48
N GLU A 135 -6.76 12.20 -2.09
CA GLU A 135 -5.79 13.04 -1.38
C GLU A 135 -6.50 13.94 -0.35
N GLU A 136 -7.65 14.55 -0.69
CA GLU A 136 -8.44 15.36 0.24
C GLU A 136 -8.99 14.53 1.41
N LEU A 137 -9.56 13.36 1.12
CA LEU A 137 -10.07 12.44 2.14
C LEU A 137 -8.94 11.98 3.06
N TYR A 138 -7.77 11.64 2.51
CA TYR A 138 -6.61 11.26 3.32
C TYR A 138 -6.15 12.37 4.24
N HIS A 139 -6.23 13.63 3.81
CA HIS A 139 -5.83 14.77 4.63
C HIS A 139 -6.85 15.17 5.70
N THR A 140 -8.12 14.79 5.53
CA THR A 140 -9.21 15.17 6.44
C THR A 140 -9.69 14.03 7.34
N ALA A 141 -9.29 12.78 7.05
CA ALA A 141 -9.53 11.59 7.86
C ALA A 141 -8.92 11.67 9.28
#